data_AF-A0A2E6VT18-F1
#
_entry.id   AF-A0A2E6VT18-F1
#
_cell.length_a   1.000
_cell.length_b   1.000
_cell.length_c   1.000
_cell.angle_alpha   90.00
_cell.angle_beta   90.00
_cell.angle_gamma   90.00
#
_symmetry.space_group_name_H-M   'P 1'
#
loop_
_entity.id
_entity.type
_entity.pdbx_description
1 polymer ?
#
loop_
_entity_poly.entity_id
_entity_poly.type
_entity_poly.pdbx_seq_one_letter_code
_entity_poly.pdbx_strand_id
1 'polypeptide(L)'
;MDGRGISLGRQLAIFFPDLAGVKAFFATATHETSFEPILPSLEIVRSVDHQDISQWMVRFDVSDSYHADPFAQWARMFRGQVFSGSGAHLVPYRDQKGPTGYDLEDAATVVRGASGLVLYTHAGVRERHLKNSESLLALALGLPLVALSPSRQKRKPDHVAFLVPKALRTPFFRYCQDRGVTGHVLSVTAEKESLFAGASKSFYLVNCESVSGAMLELMAALPGVEVLSCNARNVFVSWPYAHPFALESLAPIFKEDRLFIFSQAHEVTATFAAFDDPVDLSHFTGKEFSTKRRLQVHERTPMDRNLSELSIPIALTQNHAPRAHVDAVLIPTDRLPWVQSLLYNLPRQVLAESKGVLTEAGLFIISPREAAHWPMGHFFQLVGADVYLPWGYHWVPRVSPEDFRASLDIDDAFCCFVSEDESIQLIAKKNFEELSRSVLAPFTVQHLELMSLDERTEVNEPEIAHLPQSRFVLWRGMKWDNKEAPPALPEKTKTESPSNGDSNG
;
A
#
# COMPACT_ATOMS: atom_id res chain seq x y z
N MET A 1 18.49 17.93 48.43
CA MET A 1 17.54 16.92 48.94
C MET A 1 16.16 17.25 48.40
N ASP A 2 15.33 16.23 48.19
CA ASP A 2 13.94 16.39 47.77
C ASP A 2 12.98 16.59 48.97
N GLY A 3 11.68 16.69 48.70
CA GLY A 3 10.64 16.80 49.74
C GLY A 3 10.47 15.58 50.66
N ARG A 4 11.19 14.47 50.41
CA ARG A 4 11.22 13.26 51.25
C ARG A 4 12.50 13.15 52.07
N GLY A 5 13.39 14.16 51.99
CA GLY A 5 14.71 14.13 52.64
C GLY A 5 15.72 13.20 51.94
N ILE A 6 15.48 12.84 50.68
CA ILE A 6 16.38 11.98 49.89
C ILE A 6 17.45 12.85 49.24
N SER A 7 18.71 12.43 49.38
CA SER A 7 19.84 12.94 48.61
C SER A 7 19.76 12.41 47.18
N LEU A 8 19.51 13.34 46.26
CA LEU A 8 19.43 13.12 44.81
C LEU A 8 20.15 14.30 44.15
N GLY A 9 21.04 14.00 43.20
CA GLY A 9 21.65 14.98 42.32
C GLY A 9 20.75 15.33 41.13
N ARG A 10 21.26 16.13 40.19
CA ARG A 10 20.51 16.51 38.97
C ARG A 10 20.35 15.35 37.97
N GLN A 11 21.21 14.34 38.07
CA GLN A 11 21.30 13.23 37.11
C GLN A 11 21.24 11.88 37.84
N LEU A 12 20.69 10.88 37.15
CA LEU A 12 20.81 9.47 37.49
C LEU A 12 21.75 8.80 36.48
N ALA A 13 22.67 7.97 36.97
CA ALA A 13 23.61 7.22 36.15
C ALA A 13 23.58 5.74 36.56
N ILE A 14 23.31 4.87 35.60
CA ILE A 14 23.09 3.43 35.81
C ILE A 14 24.16 2.66 35.05
N PHE A 15 24.96 1.85 35.73
CA PHE A 15 26.05 1.06 35.14
C PHE A 15 25.68 -0.42 35.07
N PHE A 16 25.71 -0.98 33.86
CA PHE A 16 25.48 -2.38 33.55
C PHE A 16 26.78 -3.06 33.11
N PRO A 17 27.00 -4.36 33.45
CA PRO A 17 28.19 -5.09 33.03
C PRO A 17 28.23 -5.34 31.51
N ASP A 18 27.06 -5.49 30.88
CA ASP A 18 26.92 -5.83 29.46
C ASP A 18 25.76 -5.07 28.80
N LEU A 19 25.66 -5.19 27.48
CA LEU A 19 24.57 -4.58 26.70
C LEU A 19 23.24 -5.32 26.88
N ALA A 20 23.27 -6.58 27.35
CA ALA A 20 22.07 -7.37 27.58
C ALA A 20 21.27 -6.80 28.77
N GLY A 21 21.94 -6.41 29.86
CA GLY A 21 21.34 -5.71 30.99
C GLY A 21 20.74 -4.36 30.61
N VAL A 22 21.42 -3.60 29.75
CA VAL A 22 20.88 -2.33 29.18
C VAL A 22 19.59 -2.59 28.38
N LYS A 23 19.62 -3.57 27.46
CA LYS A 23 18.45 -3.95 26.65
C LYS A 23 17.29 -4.45 27.52
N ALA A 24 17.56 -5.26 28.54
CA ALA A 24 16.53 -5.73 29.46
C ALA A 24 15.94 -4.60 30.32
N PHE A 25 16.78 -3.68 30.79
CA PHE A 25 16.34 -2.47 31.50
C PHE A 25 15.39 -1.61 30.66
N PHE A 26 15.76 -1.26 29.41
CA PHE A 26 14.87 -0.51 28.53
C PHE A 26 13.60 -1.27 28.16
N ALA A 27 13.68 -2.60 28.00
CA ALA A 27 12.48 -3.42 27.77
C ALA A 27 11.49 -3.27 28.92
N THR A 28 11.88 -3.53 30.18
CA THR A 28 10.97 -3.35 31.32
C THR A 28 10.53 -1.89 31.47
N ALA A 29 11.47 -0.95 31.49
CA ALA A 29 11.16 0.44 31.80
C ALA A 29 10.18 1.08 30.80
N THR A 30 10.29 0.77 29.50
CA THR A 30 9.40 1.34 28.47
C THR A 30 7.96 0.82 28.56
N HIS A 31 7.73 -0.42 29.02
CA HIS A 31 6.37 -0.93 29.27
C HIS A 31 5.72 -0.32 30.53
N GLU A 32 6.52 0.13 31.49
CA GLU A 32 6.03 0.61 32.80
C GLU A 32 5.91 2.15 32.89
N THR A 33 6.57 2.92 32.02
CA THR A 33 6.62 4.39 32.11
C THR A 33 6.97 5.04 30.76
N SER A 34 6.39 6.22 30.48
CA SER A 34 6.77 7.04 29.32
C SER A 34 8.17 7.60 29.47
N PHE A 35 8.98 7.50 28.42
CA PHE A 35 10.36 8.00 28.40
C PHE A 35 10.46 9.48 28.00
N GLU A 36 9.39 10.06 27.45
CA GLU A 36 9.33 11.45 26.96
C GLU A 36 10.07 12.50 27.82
N PRO A 37 9.88 12.58 29.16
CA PRO A 37 10.57 13.59 29.96
C PRO A 37 12.09 13.39 30.09
N ILE A 38 12.60 12.15 29.93
CA ILE A 38 14.03 11.83 30.10
C ILE A 38 14.79 11.77 28.77
N LEU A 39 14.12 11.50 27.65
CA LEU A 39 14.74 11.40 26.31
C LEU A 39 15.66 12.57 25.93
N PRO A 40 15.36 13.86 26.21
CA PRO A 40 16.24 14.97 25.83
C PRO A 40 17.61 14.97 26.51
N SER A 41 17.73 14.24 27.63
CA SER A 41 18.94 14.12 28.45
C SER A 41 19.55 12.71 28.42
N LEU A 42 18.94 11.78 27.69
CA LEU A 42 19.29 10.37 27.73
C LEU A 42 20.56 10.10 26.91
N GLU A 43 21.56 9.56 27.60
CA GLU A 43 22.81 9.10 27.01
C GLU A 43 23.04 7.62 27.33
N ILE A 44 23.52 6.86 26.34
CA ILE A 44 23.91 5.47 26.51
C ILE A 44 25.37 5.37 26.06
N VAL A 45 26.30 5.14 26.99
CA VAL A 45 27.73 5.31 26.73
C VAL A 45 28.54 4.17 27.33
N ARG A 46 29.45 3.59 26.54
CA ARG A 46 30.44 2.63 27.03
C ARG A 46 31.52 3.38 27.81
N SER A 47 31.58 3.09 29.11
CA SER A 47 32.55 3.62 30.06
C SER A 47 33.62 2.60 30.40
N VAL A 48 34.86 3.02 30.62
CA VAL A 48 36.00 2.15 30.93
C VAL A 48 36.83 2.76 32.06
N ASP A 49 37.29 1.95 33.00
CA ASP A 49 38.17 2.38 34.09
C ASP A 49 39.67 2.20 33.76
N HIS A 50 40.54 2.60 34.69
CA HIS A 50 41.99 2.44 34.63
C HIS A 50 42.48 0.98 34.53
N GLN A 51 41.60 -0.03 34.68
CA GLN A 51 41.91 -1.45 34.51
C GLN A 51 41.39 -2.00 33.16
N ASP A 52 40.98 -1.11 32.26
CA ASP A 52 40.30 -1.40 30.98
C ASP A 52 39.00 -2.23 31.10
N ILE A 53 38.42 -2.32 32.30
CA ILE A 53 37.15 -3.02 32.52
C ILE A 53 36.02 -2.14 31.97
N SER A 54 35.39 -2.57 30.87
CA SER A 54 34.32 -1.82 30.23
C SER A 54 32.93 -2.13 30.81
N GLN A 55 32.10 -1.11 31.00
CA GLN A 55 30.72 -1.19 31.44
C GLN A 55 29.85 -0.24 30.61
N TRP A 56 28.58 -0.56 30.43
CA TRP A 56 27.62 0.33 29.79
C TRP A 56 26.99 1.25 30.82
N MET A 57 26.98 2.55 30.55
CA MET A 57 26.29 3.55 31.35
C MET A 57 25.02 4.00 30.61
N VAL A 58 23.91 4.09 31.34
CA VAL A 58 22.72 4.85 30.93
C VAL A 58 22.61 6.05 31.87
N ARG A 59 22.60 7.27 31.33
CA ARG A 59 22.54 8.53 32.08
C ARG A 59 21.37 9.38 31.59
N PHE A 60 20.66 10.02 32.52
CA PHE A 60 19.62 11.02 32.22
C PHE A 60 19.42 11.98 33.40
N ASP A 61 18.87 13.15 33.13
CA ASP A 61 18.48 14.14 34.15
C ASP A 61 17.19 13.66 34.85
N VAL A 62 17.07 13.92 36.15
CA VAL A 62 15.89 13.57 36.95
C VAL A 62 15.53 14.72 37.89
N SER A 63 14.22 15.00 38.02
CA SER A 63 13.67 16.08 38.85
C SER A 63 13.54 15.72 40.33
N ASP A 64 13.09 14.50 40.65
CA ASP A 64 12.81 14.06 42.03
C ASP A 64 13.02 12.55 42.24
N SER A 65 12.87 12.09 43.49
CA SER A 65 13.01 10.66 43.81
C SER A 65 11.84 9.80 43.33
N TYR A 66 10.65 10.38 43.10
CA TYR A 66 9.50 9.63 42.58
C TYR A 66 9.74 9.15 41.15
N HIS A 67 10.39 9.98 40.33
CA HIS A 67 10.86 9.59 39.01
C HIS A 67 12.11 8.70 39.06
N ALA A 68 13.04 8.91 40.02
CA ALA A 68 14.25 8.08 40.12
C ALA A 68 14.01 6.65 40.64
N ASP A 69 13.06 6.47 41.57
CA ASP A 69 12.81 5.21 42.27
C ASP A 69 12.49 4.02 41.34
N PRO A 70 11.58 4.12 40.35
CA PRO A 70 11.27 3.02 39.43
C PRO A 70 12.47 2.61 38.56
N PHE A 71 13.18 3.57 37.97
CA PHE A 71 14.39 3.27 37.18
C PHE A 71 15.47 2.60 38.03
N ALA A 72 15.65 3.05 39.28
CA ALA A 72 16.59 2.41 40.20
C ALA A 72 16.18 0.97 40.56
N GLN A 73 14.88 0.71 40.69
CA GLN A 73 14.35 -0.63 40.94
C GLN A 73 14.57 -1.56 39.73
N TRP A 74 14.18 -1.14 38.52
CA TRP A 74 14.35 -1.93 37.30
C TRP A 74 15.84 -2.17 36.99
N ALA A 75 16.70 -1.17 37.17
CA ALA A 75 18.14 -1.32 37.02
C ALA A 75 18.70 -2.44 37.90
N ARG A 76 18.30 -2.47 39.19
CA ARG A 76 18.75 -3.49 40.15
C ARG A 76 18.29 -4.91 39.80
N MET A 77 17.10 -5.06 39.21
CA MET A 77 16.64 -6.37 38.68
C MET A 77 17.61 -6.95 37.65
N PHE A 78 18.22 -6.09 36.83
CA PHE A 78 19.21 -6.45 35.81
C PHE A 78 20.67 -6.25 36.26
N ARG A 79 20.92 -6.30 37.57
CA ARG A 79 22.25 -6.16 38.21
C ARG A 79 22.95 -4.81 37.93
N GLY A 80 22.20 -3.80 37.53
CA GLY A 80 22.68 -2.44 37.33
C GLY A 80 23.05 -1.76 38.66
N GLN A 81 24.19 -1.07 38.68
CA GLN A 81 24.60 -0.21 39.79
C GLN A 81 24.07 1.21 39.54
N VAL A 82 23.33 1.75 40.49
CA VAL A 82 22.63 3.04 40.34
C VAL A 82 23.35 4.10 41.16
N PHE A 83 23.66 5.23 40.53
CA PHE A 83 24.30 6.40 41.13
C PHE A 83 23.47 7.64 40.82
N SER A 84 23.60 8.66 41.66
CA SER A 84 23.06 10.00 41.41
C SER A 84 24.14 11.06 41.68
N GLY A 85 24.04 12.20 41.02
CA GLY A 85 25.00 13.28 41.18
C GLY A 85 24.81 14.41 40.17
N SER A 86 25.88 15.16 39.92
CA SER A 86 25.85 16.28 38.98
C SER A 86 27.18 16.39 38.25
N GLY A 87 27.14 16.33 36.91
CA GLY A 87 28.33 16.40 36.07
C GLY A 87 29.23 15.17 36.24
N ALA A 88 30.48 15.39 36.65
CA ALA A 88 31.49 14.33 36.76
C ALA A 88 31.35 13.47 38.03
N HIS A 89 30.69 13.96 39.09
CA HIS A 89 30.72 13.34 40.41
C HIS A 89 29.41 12.61 40.72
N LEU A 90 29.52 11.31 41.02
CA LEU A 90 28.40 10.38 41.16
C LEU A 90 28.55 9.53 42.44
N VAL A 91 27.52 9.56 43.28
CA VAL A 91 27.46 8.85 44.56
C VAL A 91 26.35 7.77 44.46
N PRO A 92 26.48 6.58 45.08
CA PRO A 92 25.46 5.54 45.03
C PRO A 92 24.06 6.06 45.34
N TYR A 93 23.09 5.68 44.50
CA TYR A 93 21.70 6.01 44.75
C TYR A 93 21.12 5.10 45.84
N ARG A 94 20.26 5.67 46.68
CA ARG A 94 19.72 5.12 47.93
C ARG A 94 19.34 3.63 47.86
N ASP A 95 19.70 2.89 48.90
CA ASP A 95 19.43 1.45 49.02
C ASP A 95 18.94 1.09 50.44
N GLN A 96 18.94 -0.20 50.80
CA GLN A 96 18.51 -0.64 52.13
C GLN A 96 19.44 -0.17 53.26
N LYS A 97 20.70 0.18 52.98
CA LYS A 97 21.68 0.64 53.96
C LYS A 97 21.70 2.17 54.08
N GLY A 98 21.48 2.88 52.98
CA GLY A 98 21.31 4.33 52.93
C GLY A 98 19.97 4.70 52.31
N PRO A 99 18.84 4.61 53.05
CA PRO A 99 17.49 4.81 52.51
C PRO A 99 17.21 6.27 52.08
N THR A 100 17.90 7.23 52.70
CA THR A 100 17.89 8.66 52.36
C THR A 100 18.95 9.02 51.31
N GLY A 101 19.66 8.04 50.74
CA GLY A 101 20.83 8.28 49.89
C GLY A 101 22.13 8.38 50.70
N TYR A 102 23.20 8.67 49.99
CA TYR A 102 24.56 8.75 50.50
C TYR A 102 25.13 10.16 50.29
N ASP A 103 26.08 10.55 51.12
CA ASP A 103 26.81 11.82 51.05
C ASP A 103 28.31 11.57 51.22
N LEU A 104 29.14 12.56 50.89
CA LEU A 104 30.59 12.49 51.05
C LEU A 104 31.00 13.12 52.39
N GLU A 105 31.53 12.31 53.30
CA GLU A 105 31.88 12.74 54.67
C GLU A 105 32.99 13.80 54.73
N ASP A 106 33.87 13.86 53.72
CA ASP A 106 34.99 14.81 53.65
C ASP A 106 35.20 15.38 52.24
N ALA A 107 35.19 16.70 52.14
CA ALA A 107 35.46 17.45 50.91
C ALA A 107 36.88 17.24 50.33
N ALA A 108 37.83 16.74 51.13
CA ALA A 108 39.15 16.34 50.65
C ALA A 108 39.13 15.05 49.79
N THR A 109 38.08 14.22 49.91
CA THR A 109 37.91 13.02 49.07
C THR A 109 37.43 13.35 47.66
N VAL A 110 36.94 14.58 47.43
CA VAL A 110 36.41 15.02 46.12
C VAL A 110 37.57 15.24 45.15
N VAL A 111 37.68 14.36 44.16
CA VAL A 111 38.68 14.46 43.09
C VAL A 111 38.43 15.74 42.28
N ARG A 112 39.40 16.64 42.24
CA ARG A 112 39.30 17.89 41.47
C ARG A 112 39.93 17.74 40.09
N GLY A 113 39.25 18.24 39.06
CA GLY A 113 39.78 18.24 37.69
C GLY A 113 39.74 16.89 36.97
N ALA A 114 38.87 15.97 37.40
CA ALA A 114 38.68 14.68 36.75
C ALA A 114 38.29 14.87 35.26
N SER A 115 38.97 14.15 34.37
CA SER A 115 38.72 14.14 32.91
C SER A 115 37.64 13.14 32.49
N GLY A 116 36.96 12.52 33.45
CA GLY A 116 35.91 11.52 33.26
C GLY A 116 34.93 11.53 34.43
N LEU A 117 34.17 10.44 34.57
CA LEU A 117 33.24 10.26 35.69
C LEU A 117 33.96 9.69 36.92
N VAL A 118 33.56 10.14 38.10
CA VAL A 118 34.10 9.73 39.39
C VAL A 118 32.98 9.11 40.21
N LEU A 119 33.07 7.80 40.44
CA LEU A 119 32.12 7.01 41.23
C LEU A 119 32.63 6.86 42.67
N TYR A 120 31.90 7.39 43.64
CA TYR A 120 32.27 7.34 45.06
C TYR A 120 31.60 6.15 45.75
N THR A 121 32.22 4.97 45.73
CA THR A 121 31.64 3.75 46.32
C THR A 121 32.16 3.49 47.74
N HIS A 122 31.46 2.64 48.50
CA HIS A 122 31.97 2.07 49.76
C HIS A 122 33.31 1.32 49.61
N ALA A 123 33.66 0.89 48.40
CA ALA A 123 34.94 0.25 48.08
C ALA A 123 36.01 1.27 47.63
N GLY A 124 35.75 2.58 47.78
CA GLY A 124 36.62 3.67 47.35
C GLY A 124 36.16 4.37 46.06
N VAL A 125 36.99 5.32 45.64
CA VAL A 125 36.78 6.15 44.45
C VAL A 125 37.17 5.38 43.19
N ARG A 126 36.35 5.45 42.14
CA ARG A 126 36.64 4.87 40.83
C ARG A 126 36.43 5.90 39.71
N GLU A 127 37.47 6.17 38.95
CA GLU A 127 37.39 6.99 37.75
C GLU A 127 37.02 6.13 36.52
N ARG A 128 36.20 6.67 35.63
CA ARG A 128 35.79 6.04 34.37
C ARG A 128 35.81 7.05 33.23
N HIS A 129 36.45 6.70 32.13
CA HIS A 129 36.45 7.46 30.89
C HIS A 129 35.33 6.98 29.97
N LEU A 130 34.67 7.91 29.29
CA LEU A 130 33.64 7.64 28.30
C LEU A 130 34.31 7.40 26.93
N LYS A 131 34.07 6.24 26.30
CA LYS A 131 34.68 5.89 24.99
C LYS A 131 33.70 6.03 23.83
N ASN A 132 32.59 5.28 23.83
CA ASN A 132 31.64 5.23 22.71
C ASN A 132 30.22 5.55 23.17
N SER A 133 29.52 6.44 22.48
CA SER A 133 28.08 6.67 22.68
C SER A 133 27.26 5.83 21.70
N GLU A 134 26.11 5.33 22.15
CA GLU A 134 25.11 4.60 21.37
C GLU A 134 23.78 5.34 21.40
N SER A 135 23.03 5.27 20.30
CA SER A 135 21.68 5.84 20.23
C SER A 135 20.65 4.83 20.72
N LEU A 136 19.66 5.28 21.50
CA LEU A 136 18.51 4.43 21.85
C LEU A 136 17.72 4.00 20.59
N LEU A 137 17.70 4.82 19.54
CA LEU A 137 17.18 4.42 18.23
C LEU A 137 17.96 3.21 17.68
N ALA A 138 19.30 3.27 17.67
CA ALA A 138 20.13 2.18 17.15
C ALA A 138 19.95 0.89 17.96
N LEU A 139 19.78 1.00 19.29
CA LEU A 139 19.45 -0.16 20.13
C LEU A 139 18.08 -0.77 19.82
N ALA A 140 17.05 0.05 19.56
CA ALA A 140 15.73 -0.42 19.15
C ALA A 140 15.79 -1.08 17.77
N LEU A 141 16.41 -0.43 16.77
CA LEU A 141 16.54 -0.96 15.41
C LEU A 141 17.31 -2.29 15.35
N GLY A 142 18.27 -2.49 16.25
CA GLY A 142 19.09 -3.70 16.39
C GLY A 142 18.55 -4.75 17.39
N LEU A 143 17.24 -4.80 17.65
CA LEU A 143 16.60 -5.84 18.46
C LEU A 143 15.77 -6.81 17.61
N PRO A 144 15.89 -8.13 17.83
CA PRO A 144 15.03 -9.10 17.16
C PRO A 144 13.61 -9.02 17.72
N LEU A 145 12.63 -9.20 16.83
CA LEU A 145 11.23 -9.30 17.21
C LEU A 145 10.93 -10.60 17.95
N VAL A 146 10.01 -10.53 18.91
CA VAL A 146 9.59 -11.66 19.75
C VAL A 146 8.19 -12.10 19.35
N ALA A 147 7.97 -13.39 19.17
CA ALA A 147 6.64 -13.91 18.82
C ALA A 147 5.63 -13.65 19.94
N LEU A 148 4.43 -13.16 19.60
CA LEU A 148 3.35 -12.97 20.57
C LEU A 148 2.92 -14.32 21.16
N SER A 149 2.47 -14.33 22.41
CA SER A 149 1.88 -15.52 23.02
C SER A 149 0.59 -15.94 22.28
N PRO A 150 0.24 -17.24 22.19
CA PRO A 150 -0.93 -17.69 21.42
C PRO A 150 -2.25 -17.00 21.79
N SER A 151 -2.43 -16.62 23.05
CA SER A 151 -3.59 -15.86 23.52
C SER A 151 -3.63 -14.43 22.97
N ARG A 152 -2.47 -13.77 22.79
CA ARG A 152 -2.36 -12.47 22.13
C ARG A 152 -2.48 -12.60 20.60
N GLN A 153 -1.95 -13.66 19.99
CA GLN A 153 -2.11 -13.91 18.55
C GLN A 153 -3.58 -14.02 18.14
N LYS A 154 -4.43 -14.66 18.97
CA LYS A 154 -5.88 -14.72 18.74
C LYS A 154 -6.62 -13.39 18.85
N ARG A 155 -5.99 -12.34 19.42
CA ARG A 155 -6.57 -11.01 19.49
C ARG A 155 -6.16 -10.24 18.23
N LYS A 156 -7.16 -9.77 17.49
CA LYS A 156 -6.98 -8.86 16.34
C LYS A 156 -6.21 -7.60 16.80
N PRO A 157 -5.23 -7.08 16.02
CA PRO A 157 -4.65 -5.77 16.30
C PRO A 157 -5.71 -4.66 16.13
N ASP A 158 -5.66 -3.65 16.99
CA ASP A 158 -6.65 -2.56 16.98
C ASP A 158 -6.50 -1.69 15.71
N HIS A 159 -5.25 -1.44 15.27
CA HIS A 159 -4.92 -0.79 14.00
C HIS A 159 -4.02 -1.69 13.14
N VAL A 160 -4.38 -1.88 11.86
CA VAL A 160 -3.65 -2.76 10.94
C VAL A 160 -3.26 -2.01 9.66
N ALA A 161 -2.00 -2.17 9.28
CA ALA A 161 -1.52 -1.86 7.95
C ALA A 161 -1.03 -3.11 7.21
N PHE A 162 -0.91 -3.03 5.89
CA PHE A 162 -0.37 -4.09 5.04
C PHE A 162 0.81 -3.56 4.24
N LEU A 163 1.92 -4.30 4.24
CA LEU A 163 3.03 -4.07 3.33
C LEU A 163 2.83 -4.91 2.06
N VAL A 164 2.54 -4.24 0.94
CA VAL A 164 2.13 -4.89 -0.31
C VAL A 164 3.22 -4.67 -1.39
N PRO A 165 3.78 -5.73 -2.00
CA PRO A 165 4.71 -5.60 -3.11
C PRO A 165 4.07 -4.90 -4.31
N LYS A 166 4.84 -4.09 -5.06
CA LYS A 166 4.36 -3.40 -6.28
C LYS A 166 3.61 -4.33 -7.26
N ALA A 167 4.03 -5.59 -7.40
CA ALA A 167 3.40 -6.58 -8.26
C ALA A 167 1.98 -7.01 -7.81
N LEU A 168 1.66 -6.93 -6.52
CA LEU A 168 0.35 -7.29 -5.96
C LEU A 168 -0.59 -6.09 -5.79
N ARG A 169 -0.17 -4.88 -6.16
CA ARG A 169 -0.93 -3.63 -6.02
C ARG A 169 -2.37 -3.75 -6.54
N THR A 170 -2.53 -4.09 -7.82
CA THR A 170 -3.83 -4.13 -8.50
C THR A 170 -4.81 -5.16 -7.91
N PRO A 171 -4.45 -6.46 -7.73
CA PRO A 171 -5.36 -7.42 -7.11
C PRO A 171 -5.65 -7.10 -5.64
N PHE A 172 -4.68 -6.57 -4.89
CA PHE A 172 -4.88 -6.20 -3.48
C PHE A 172 -5.85 -5.01 -3.33
N PHE A 173 -5.64 -3.89 -4.03
CA PHE A 173 -6.54 -2.72 -3.95
C PHE A 173 -7.96 -3.07 -4.40
N ARG A 174 -8.11 -3.87 -5.46
CA ARG A 174 -9.42 -4.35 -5.91
C ARG A 174 -10.11 -5.20 -4.84
N TYR A 175 -9.40 -6.14 -4.20
CA TYR A 175 -9.97 -6.95 -3.12
C TYR A 175 -10.44 -6.08 -1.93
N CYS A 176 -9.65 -5.08 -1.52
CA CYS A 176 -10.05 -4.15 -0.47
C CYS A 176 -11.32 -3.37 -0.85
N GLN A 177 -11.40 -2.89 -2.09
CA GLN A 177 -12.57 -2.17 -2.60
C GLN A 177 -13.82 -3.04 -2.68
N ASP A 178 -13.72 -4.27 -3.22
CA ASP A 178 -14.81 -5.25 -3.30
C ASP A 178 -15.35 -5.64 -1.90
N ARG A 179 -14.57 -5.39 -0.84
CA ARG A 179 -14.95 -5.59 0.57
C ARG A 179 -15.30 -4.29 1.32
N GLY A 180 -15.29 -3.13 0.66
CA GLY A 180 -15.62 -1.84 1.26
C GLY A 180 -14.60 -1.35 2.30
N VAL A 181 -13.34 -1.76 2.22
CA VAL A 181 -12.27 -1.36 3.15
C VAL A 181 -11.81 0.05 2.82
N THR A 182 -11.87 0.94 3.82
CA THR A 182 -11.32 2.31 3.77
C THR A 182 -9.91 2.37 4.34
N GLY A 183 -9.10 3.32 3.85
CA GLY A 183 -7.73 3.49 4.32
C GLY A 183 -6.87 4.38 3.42
N HIS A 184 -5.63 4.61 3.86
CA HIS A 184 -4.64 5.41 3.13
C HIS A 184 -3.53 4.52 2.57
N VAL A 185 -3.04 4.86 1.39
CA VAL A 185 -1.94 4.17 0.71
C VAL A 185 -0.74 5.12 0.64
N LEU A 186 0.41 4.61 1.07
CA LEU A 186 1.71 5.28 0.98
C LEU A 186 2.64 4.45 0.09
N SER A 187 3.32 5.09 -0.85
CA SER A 187 4.42 4.49 -1.61
C SER A 187 5.68 4.53 -0.74
N VAL A 188 6.28 3.38 -0.45
CA VAL A 188 7.46 3.31 0.44
C VAL A 188 8.62 2.64 -0.27
N THR A 189 9.81 3.24 -0.24
CA THR A 189 11.04 2.63 -0.79
C THR A 189 12.07 2.46 0.31
N ALA A 190 12.58 1.23 0.48
CA ALA A 190 13.47 0.91 1.59
C ALA A 190 14.81 1.66 1.43
N GLU A 191 15.19 2.46 2.43
CA GLU A 191 16.57 2.94 2.54
C GLU A 191 17.47 1.73 2.81
N LYS A 192 18.59 1.65 2.08
CA LYS A 192 19.59 0.61 2.33
C LYS A 192 20.67 1.14 3.26
N GLU A 193 20.73 0.58 4.45
CA GLU A 193 21.93 0.63 5.29
C GLU A 193 22.64 -0.74 5.40
N SER A 194 22.27 -1.71 4.55
CA SER A 194 23.02 -2.98 4.45
C SER A 194 24.21 -2.85 3.50
N LEU A 195 25.40 -3.22 4.01
CA LEU A 195 26.65 -3.31 3.25
C LEU A 195 26.67 -4.46 2.22
N PHE A 196 25.64 -5.31 2.19
CA PHE A 196 25.55 -6.46 1.28
C PHE A 196 24.18 -6.51 0.55
N ALA A 197 24.25 -6.40 -0.78
CA ALA A 197 23.29 -6.84 -1.82
C ALA A 197 21.98 -6.04 -2.14
N GLY A 198 21.62 -6.12 -3.44
CA GLY A 198 20.24 -6.09 -3.97
C GLY A 198 19.63 -4.71 -4.25
N ALA A 199 19.03 -4.48 -5.43
CA ALA A 199 18.36 -3.21 -5.81
C ALA A 199 17.28 -2.74 -4.81
N SER A 200 17.07 -1.42 -4.68
CA SER A 200 16.11 -0.84 -3.72
C SER A 200 14.70 -1.36 -4.00
N LYS A 201 14.08 -2.02 -3.01
CA LYS A 201 12.71 -2.54 -3.12
C LYS A 201 11.72 -1.46 -2.70
N SER A 202 10.71 -1.24 -3.53
CA SER A 202 9.54 -0.42 -3.17
C SER A 202 8.33 -1.30 -2.91
N PHE A 203 7.52 -0.86 -1.96
CA PHE A 203 6.26 -1.48 -1.54
C PHE A 203 5.18 -0.38 -1.46
N TYR A 204 3.94 -0.81 -1.24
CA TYR A 204 2.86 0.06 -0.80
C TYR A 204 2.52 -0.29 0.65
N LEU A 205 2.52 0.71 1.52
CA LEU A 205 1.99 0.59 2.87
C LEU A 205 0.51 1.02 2.84
N VAL A 206 -0.40 0.09 3.11
CA VAL A 206 -1.85 0.34 3.12
C VAL A 206 -2.33 0.33 4.56
N ASN A 207 -2.60 1.51 5.12
CA ASN A 207 -3.13 1.65 6.48
C ASN A 207 -4.67 1.61 6.43
N CYS A 208 -5.29 0.57 7.00
CA CYS A 208 -6.72 0.33 6.89
C CYS A 208 -7.45 0.69 8.19
N GLU A 209 -8.55 1.46 8.08
CA GLU A 209 -9.34 1.88 9.24
C GLU A 209 -10.12 0.71 9.85
N SER A 210 -10.69 -0.14 9.00
CA SER A 210 -11.42 -1.33 9.43
C SER A 210 -11.06 -2.55 8.56
N VAL A 211 -10.81 -3.68 9.23
CA VAL A 211 -10.43 -4.95 8.59
C VAL A 211 -11.13 -6.09 9.33
N SER A 212 -11.72 -7.02 8.58
CA SER A 212 -12.34 -8.22 9.15
C SER A 212 -11.30 -9.29 9.53
N GLY A 213 -11.60 -10.15 10.52
CA GLY A 213 -10.70 -11.24 10.92
C GLY A 213 -10.34 -12.18 9.76
N ALA A 214 -11.34 -12.58 8.97
CA ALA A 214 -11.14 -13.42 7.79
C ALA A 214 -10.23 -12.78 6.72
N MET A 215 -10.25 -11.45 6.58
CA MET A 215 -9.31 -10.74 5.69
C MET A 215 -7.88 -10.76 6.24
N LEU A 216 -7.70 -10.64 7.56
CA LEU A 216 -6.37 -10.73 8.16
C LEU A 216 -5.76 -12.12 8.00
N GLU A 217 -6.55 -13.18 8.23
CA GLU A 217 -6.12 -14.56 8.01
C GLU A 217 -5.75 -14.81 6.55
N LEU A 218 -6.55 -14.31 5.60
CA LEU A 218 -6.26 -14.41 4.17
C LEU A 218 -4.98 -13.66 3.76
N MET A 219 -4.77 -12.43 4.27
CA MET A 219 -3.60 -11.63 3.93
C MET A 219 -2.32 -12.14 4.61
N ALA A 220 -2.41 -12.66 5.83
CA ALA A 220 -1.29 -13.32 6.51
C ALA A 220 -0.85 -14.63 5.80
N ALA A 221 -1.76 -15.27 5.07
CA ALA A 221 -1.46 -16.43 4.23
C ALA A 221 -0.93 -16.08 2.83
N LEU A 222 -0.98 -14.81 2.41
CA LEU A 222 -0.67 -14.39 1.04
C LEU A 222 0.86 -14.15 0.87
N PRO A 223 1.57 -14.91 0.02
CA PRO A 223 3.02 -14.79 -0.10
C PRO A 223 3.47 -13.39 -0.51
N GLY A 224 4.33 -12.79 0.31
CA GLY A 224 4.93 -11.48 0.06
C GLY A 224 4.13 -10.28 0.56
N VAL A 225 2.89 -10.46 1.04
CA VAL A 225 2.20 -9.43 1.82
C VAL A 225 2.48 -9.64 3.30
N GLU A 226 2.91 -8.58 4.00
CA GLU A 226 3.14 -8.62 5.44
C GLU A 226 2.02 -7.85 6.17
N VAL A 227 1.45 -8.46 7.21
CA VAL A 227 0.46 -7.82 8.08
C VAL A 227 1.20 -7.08 9.19
N LEU A 228 0.92 -5.80 9.37
CA LEU A 228 1.60 -4.94 10.32
C LEU A 228 0.61 -4.43 11.38
N SER A 229 0.99 -4.50 12.65
CA SER A 229 0.35 -3.69 13.70
C SER A 229 0.95 -2.29 13.69
N CYS A 230 0.08 -1.27 13.75
CA CYS A 230 0.51 0.10 14.01
C CYS A 230 0.74 0.28 15.52
N ASN A 231 1.96 0.64 15.93
CA ASN A 231 2.32 0.88 17.32
C ASN A 231 2.48 2.38 17.60
N ALA A 232 2.98 3.17 16.64
CA ALA A 232 2.95 4.62 16.71
C ALA A 232 2.72 5.20 15.31
N ARG A 233 2.48 6.51 15.21
CA ARG A 233 2.08 7.23 13.97
C ARG A 233 2.89 6.83 12.72
N ASN A 234 4.19 6.60 12.89
CA ASN A 234 5.16 6.24 11.86
C ASN A 234 5.89 4.91 12.13
N VAL A 235 5.40 4.09 13.07
CA VAL A 235 6.08 2.89 13.55
C VAL A 235 5.19 1.65 13.49
N PHE A 236 5.64 0.66 12.72
CA PHE A 236 4.89 -0.55 12.39
C PHE A 236 5.69 -1.81 12.74
N VAL A 237 5.02 -2.84 13.24
CA VAL A 237 5.64 -4.12 13.61
C VAL A 237 4.92 -5.28 12.92
N SER A 238 5.69 -6.23 12.39
CA SER A 238 5.17 -7.46 11.79
C SER A 238 4.32 -8.28 12.76
N TRP A 239 3.06 -8.54 12.41
CA TRP A 239 2.20 -9.47 13.12
C TRP A 239 2.47 -10.90 12.64
N PRO A 240 2.60 -11.92 13.52
CA PRO A 240 2.20 -11.95 14.92
C PRO A 240 3.36 -11.76 15.93
N TYR A 241 4.28 -10.83 15.66
CA TYR A 241 5.39 -10.51 16.55
C TYR A 241 5.15 -9.21 17.34
N ALA A 242 6.02 -8.96 18.31
CA ALA A 242 6.11 -7.72 19.06
C ALA A 242 7.57 -7.30 19.20
N HIS A 243 7.81 -6.00 19.24
CA HIS A 243 9.11 -5.45 19.57
C HIS A 243 9.36 -5.56 21.10
N PRO A 244 10.61 -5.83 21.57
CA PRO A 244 10.87 -5.97 23.01
C PRO A 244 10.57 -4.71 23.84
N PHE A 245 10.85 -3.53 23.29
CA PHE A 245 10.50 -2.24 23.91
C PHE A 245 9.08 -1.82 23.53
N ALA A 246 8.38 -1.13 24.44
CA ALA A 246 7.15 -0.43 24.11
C ALA A 246 7.46 0.76 23.18
N LEU A 247 7.22 0.59 21.89
CA LEU A 247 7.52 1.60 20.87
C LEU A 247 6.68 2.88 21.04
N GLU A 248 5.47 2.74 21.61
CA GLU A 248 4.59 3.84 22.02
C GLU A 248 5.30 4.81 22.98
N SER A 249 5.91 4.29 24.05
CA SER A 249 6.68 5.06 25.04
C SER A 249 7.96 5.69 24.48
N LEU A 250 8.36 5.30 23.27
CA LEU A 250 9.56 5.76 22.56
C LEU A 250 9.23 6.62 21.32
N ALA A 251 7.97 6.97 21.10
CA ALA A 251 7.52 7.72 19.92
C ALA A 251 8.39 8.96 19.56
N PRO A 252 8.85 9.81 20.51
CA PRO A 252 9.66 10.99 20.18
C PRO A 252 11.04 10.69 19.58
N ILE A 253 11.55 9.46 19.68
CA ILE A 253 12.83 9.05 19.06
C ILE A 253 12.63 8.80 17.55
N PHE A 254 11.44 8.36 17.16
CA PHE A 254 11.09 8.04 15.78
C PHE A 254 10.67 9.32 15.05
N LYS A 255 11.64 10.01 14.45
CA LYS A 255 11.41 11.24 13.68
C LYS A 255 10.23 11.10 12.71
N GLU A 256 9.33 12.08 12.71
CA GLU A 256 8.12 12.05 11.87
C GLU A 256 8.41 12.12 10.35
N ASP A 257 9.66 12.39 9.91
CA ASP A 257 10.08 12.42 8.50
C ASP A 257 10.31 11.02 7.89
N ARG A 258 10.28 9.97 8.72
CA ARG A 258 10.65 8.59 8.36
C ARG A 258 9.61 7.59 8.86
N LEU A 259 9.36 6.56 8.05
CA LEU A 259 8.59 5.39 8.45
C LEU A 259 9.53 4.27 8.92
N PHE A 260 9.21 3.68 10.06
CA PHE A 260 9.98 2.59 10.67
C PHE A 260 9.14 1.32 10.64
N ILE A 261 9.55 0.32 9.85
CA ILE A 261 8.89 -0.98 9.80
C ILE A 261 9.83 -2.07 10.32
N PHE A 262 9.44 -2.68 11.42
CA PHE A 262 10.10 -3.86 11.97
C PHE A 262 9.47 -5.10 11.31
N SER A 263 10.13 -5.61 10.26
CA SER A 263 9.73 -6.82 9.53
C SER A 263 10.40 -8.07 10.11
N GLN A 264 9.77 -9.23 9.93
CA GLN A 264 10.40 -10.54 10.16
C GLN A 264 10.77 -11.23 8.83
N ALA A 265 10.02 -10.96 7.76
CA ALA A 265 10.25 -11.49 6.42
C ALA A 265 11.35 -10.75 5.64
N HIS A 266 11.76 -9.58 6.10
CA HIS A 266 12.85 -8.79 5.54
C HIS A 266 13.91 -8.59 6.63
N GLU A 267 15.16 -8.99 6.37
CA GLU A 267 16.32 -8.82 7.28
C GLU A 267 16.66 -7.35 7.62
N VAL A 268 15.86 -6.41 7.13
CA VAL A 268 16.04 -4.97 7.27
C VAL A 268 14.94 -4.47 8.20
N THR A 269 15.32 -3.99 9.37
CA THR A 269 14.54 -2.98 10.10
C THR A 269 14.52 -1.74 9.22
N ALA A 270 13.53 -1.68 8.34
CA ALA A 270 13.58 -0.82 7.18
C ALA A 270 13.07 0.57 7.56
N THR A 271 14.00 1.52 7.55
CA THR A 271 13.67 2.93 7.42
C THR A 271 13.23 3.18 5.98
N PHE A 272 12.07 3.77 5.79
CA PHE A 272 11.60 4.21 4.47
C PHE A 272 11.60 5.73 4.47
N ALA A 273 12.25 6.31 3.46
CA ALA A 273 12.30 7.75 3.25
C ALA A 273 11.21 8.21 2.29
N ALA A 274 10.83 9.48 2.48
CA ALA A 274 9.80 10.24 1.77
C ALA A 274 8.36 9.76 2.00
N PHE A 275 7.56 10.69 2.51
CA PHE A 275 6.12 10.70 2.25
C PHE A 275 5.93 11.23 0.83
N ASP A 276 5.42 10.40 -0.07
CA ASP A 276 4.36 10.89 -0.94
C ASP A 276 3.13 11.14 -0.04
N ASP A 277 2.34 12.19 -0.29
CA ASP A 277 1.15 12.48 0.53
C ASP A 277 0.24 11.23 0.61
N PRO A 278 -0.37 10.92 1.78
CA PRO A 278 -1.23 9.75 1.94
C PRO A 278 -2.46 9.85 1.04
N VAL A 279 -2.41 9.13 -0.08
CA VAL A 279 -3.51 9.06 -1.04
C VAL A 279 -4.53 8.05 -0.52
N ASP A 280 -5.79 8.46 -0.42
CA ASP A 280 -6.91 7.54 -0.11
C ASP A 280 -6.91 6.36 -1.09
N LEU A 281 -7.10 5.15 -0.56
CA LEU A 281 -7.25 3.92 -1.32
C LEU A 281 -8.32 4.06 -2.43
N SER A 282 -9.34 4.90 -2.23
CA SER A 282 -10.35 5.23 -3.24
C SER A 282 -9.77 5.90 -4.50
N HIS A 283 -8.68 6.67 -4.40
CA HIS A 283 -8.07 7.39 -5.53
C HIS A 283 -7.15 6.52 -6.39
N PHE A 284 -6.65 5.38 -5.89
CA PHE A 284 -5.96 4.40 -6.73
C PHE A 284 -6.91 3.61 -7.64
N THR A 285 -8.20 3.91 -7.59
CA THR A 285 -9.17 3.43 -8.58
C THR A 285 -9.15 4.36 -9.80
N GLY A 286 -8.65 3.83 -10.92
CA GLY A 286 -8.86 4.47 -12.21
C GLY A 286 -10.35 4.48 -12.52
N LYS A 287 -11.00 5.63 -12.35
CA LYS A 287 -12.29 5.93 -12.96
C LYS A 287 -11.99 6.84 -14.15
N GLU A 288 -11.77 6.23 -15.31
CA GLU A 288 -11.55 6.97 -16.56
C GLU A 288 -12.76 7.88 -16.81
N PHE A 289 -12.52 9.18 -17.01
CA PHE A 289 -13.55 10.13 -17.41
C PHE A 289 -13.10 10.85 -18.67
N SER A 290 -13.52 10.33 -19.83
CA SER A 290 -13.32 11.08 -21.07
C SER A 290 -14.27 12.25 -21.11
N THR A 291 -13.68 13.41 -21.33
CA THR A 291 -14.39 14.58 -21.76
C THR A 291 -13.87 14.84 -23.15
N LYS A 292 -14.49 14.27 -24.20
CA LYS A 292 -14.20 14.82 -25.52
C LYS A 292 -14.51 16.30 -25.47
N ARG A 293 -14.06 16.96 -26.52
CA ARG A 293 -14.53 18.26 -26.81
C ARG A 293 -14.76 18.22 -28.41
N ARG A 294 -15.96 17.89 -28.95
CA ARG A 294 -16.46 17.89 -30.38
C ARG A 294 -15.53 18.44 -31.47
N LEU A 295 -14.95 17.68 -32.39
CA LEU A 295 -14.37 18.27 -33.62
C LEU A 295 -14.51 17.29 -34.78
N GLN A 296 -14.46 17.83 -36.00
CA GLN A 296 -14.79 17.20 -37.28
C GLN A 296 -14.24 15.78 -37.43
N VAL A 297 -15.13 14.83 -37.74
CA VAL A 297 -14.78 13.52 -38.27
C VAL A 297 -14.10 13.73 -39.63
N HIS A 298 -12.92 13.14 -39.81
CA HIS A 298 -12.32 12.95 -41.13
C HIS A 298 -12.27 11.45 -41.37
N GLU A 299 -13.07 10.96 -42.32
CA GLU A 299 -12.91 9.62 -42.85
C GLU A 299 -11.65 9.59 -43.74
N ARG A 300 -10.76 8.65 -43.47
CA ARG A 300 -9.62 8.32 -44.34
C ARG A 300 -9.49 6.82 -44.43
N THR A 301 -9.48 6.31 -45.66
CA THR A 301 -8.99 4.97 -45.96
C THR A 301 -7.50 4.88 -45.61
N PRO A 302 -7.03 3.77 -45.00
CA PRO A 302 -5.62 3.60 -44.66
C PRO A 302 -4.75 3.60 -45.93
N MET A 303 -3.64 4.33 -45.89
CA MET A 303 -2.68 4.35 -47.00
C MET A 303 -1.85 3.07 -47.02
N ASP A 304 -1.79 2.44 -48.20
CA ASP A 304 -0.99 1.26 -48.50
C ASP A 304 0.51 1.53 -48.25
N ARG A 305 1.04 1.03 -47.13
CA ARG A 305 2.47 1.01 -46.83
C ARG A 305 3.00 -0.39 -47.11
N ASN A 306 3.81 -0.50 -48.17
CA ASN A 306 4.55 -1.71 -48.51
C ASN A 306 5.65 -2.02 -47.47
N LEU A 307 5.24 -2.53 -46.32
CA LEU A 307 5.98 -3.54 -45.58
C LEU A 307 5.32 -4.89 -45.88
N SER A 308 6.06 -5.99 -45.71
CA SER A 308 5.51 -7.35 -45.89
C SER A 308 4.64 -7.72 -44.68
N GLU A 309 3.51 -7.01 -44.55
CA GLU A 309 2.68 -7.00 -43.36
C GLU A 309 1.65 -8.13 -43.38
N LEU A 310 1.69 -8.90 -42.28
CA LEU A 310 0.66 -9.86 -41.94
C LEU A 310 -0.60 -9.07 -41.52
N SER A 311 -1.44 -8.70 -42.49
CA SER A 311 -2.72 -8.04 -42.20
C SER A 311 -3.69 -9.03 -41.54
N ILE A 312 -3.99 -8.81 -40.27
CA ILE A 312 -4.95 -9.62 -39.53
C ILE A 312 -6.28 -8.85 -39.50
N PRO A 313 -7.35 -9.34 -40.14
CA PRO A 313 -8.64 -8.67 -40.11
C PRO A 313 -9.17 -8.64 -38.67
N ILE A 314 -9.63 -7.47 -38.23
CA ILE A 314 -10.23 -7.27 -36.92
C ILE A 314 -11.73 -7.07 -37.11
N ALA A 315 -12.53 -8.01 -36.65
CA ALA A 315 -13.98 -7.95 -36.70
C ALA A 315 -14.57 -7.59 -35.33
N LEU A 316 -15.71 -6.90 -35.32
CA LEU A 316 -16.52 -6.70 -34.13
C LEU A 316 -17.46 -7.87 -33.90
N THR A 317 -17.40 -8.46 -32.70
CA THR A 317 -18.28 -9.56 -32.31
C THR A 317 -18.96 -9.27 -30.98
N GLN A 318 -20.23 -9.70 -30.85
CA GLN A 318 -20.97 -9.55 -29.62
C GLN A 318 -20.34 -10.36 -28.49
N ASN A 319 -20.16 -9.70 -27.35
CA ASN A 319 -19.58 -10.23 -26.13
C ASN A 319 -20.70 -10.46 -25.10
N HIS A 320 -21.02 -11.72 -24.82
CA HIS A 320 -22.02 -12.10 -23.81
C HIS A 320 -21.49 -12.00 -22.36
N ALA A 321 -20.38 -11.28 -22.12
CA ALA A 321 -19.83 -11.08 -20.78
C ALA A 321 -20.79 -10.25 -19.89
N PRO A 322 -20.99 -10.64 -18.62
CA PRO A 322 -21.88 -9.92 -17.72
C PRO A 322 -21.24 -8.59 -17.30
N ARG A 323 -21.96 -7.49 -17.58
CA ARG A 323 -21.63 -6.10 -17.18
C ARG A 323 -20.46 -5.46 -17.93
N ALA A 324 -20.61 -5.32 -19.24
CA ALA A 324 -20.03 -4.16 -19.94
C ALA A 324 -20.49 -2.87 -19.23
N HIS A 325 -19.57 -1.95 -18.95
CA HIS A 325 -19.94 -0.64 -18.41
C HIS A 325 -20.50 0.23 -19.55
N VAL A 326 -21.46 1.10 -19.25
CA VAL A 326 -21.92 2.10 -20.22
C VAL A 326 -21.18 3.38 -19.90
N ASP A 327 -20.31 3.80 -20.82
CA ASP A 327 -19.48 5.00 -20.65
C ASP A 327 -19.99 6.17 -21.49
N ALA A 328 -20.66 5.88 -22.60
CA ALA A 328 -21.25 6.89 -23.47
C ALA A 328 -22.61 6.47 -24.03
N VAL A 329 -23.36 7.48 -24.46
CA VAL A 329 -24.71 7.36 -25.05
C VAL A 329 -24.75 8.22 -26.31
N LEU A 330 -25.17 7.67 -27.45
CA LEU A 330 -25.61 8.44 -28.61
C LEU A 330 -27.12 8.57 -28.59
N ILE A 331 -27.62 9.78 -28.40
CA ILE A 331 -29.04 10.10 -28.51
C ILE A 331 -29.28 10.62 -29.93
N PRO A 332 -29.93 9.84 -30.82
CA PRO A 332 -30.13 10.25 -32.21
C PRO A 332 -31.03 11.49 -32.32
N THR A 333 -30.84 12.25 -33.40
CA THR A 333 -31.37 13.61 -33.59
C THR A 333 -32.90 13.69 -33.50
N ASP A 334 -33.60 12.62 -33.91
CA ASP A 334 -35.05 12.45 -33.83
C ASP A 334 -35.59 12.47 -32.38
N ARG A 335 -34.78 12.02 -31.40
CA ARG A 335 -35.20 11.87 -29.99
C ARG A 335 -34.81 13.04 -29.10
N LEU A 336 -34.03 14.00 -29.60
CA LEU A 336 -33.58 15.16 -28.82
C LEU A 336 -34.73 15.98 -28.19
N PRO A 337 -35.86 16.26 -28.88
CA PRO A 337 -36.97 17.02 -28.28
C PRO A 337 -37.59 16.31 -27.07
N TRP A 338 -37.62 14.97 -27.07
CA TRP A 338 -38.13 14.18 -25.96
C TRP A 338 -37.18 14.24 -24.77
N VAL A 339 -35.87 14.11 -25.01
CA VAL A 339 -34.85 14.24 -23.96
C VAL A 339 -34.85 15.63 -23.35
N GLN A 340 -35.02 16.69 -24.15
CA GLN A 340 -35.19 18.07 -23.66
C GLN A 340 -36.36 18.19 -22.66
N SER A 341 -37.48 17.50 -22.89
CA SER A 341 -38.62 17.51 -21.97
C SER A 341 -38.31 16.85 -20.61
N LEU A 342 -37.37 15.91 -20.56
CA LEU A 342 -36.99 15.16 -19.34
C LEU A 342 -35.80 15.73 -18.57
N LEU A 343 -35.11 16.75 -19.08
CA LEU A 343 -33.98 17.40 -18.39
C LEU A 343 -34.33 17.98 -17.01
N TYR A 344 -35.60 18.31 -16.80
CA TYR A 344 -36.11 18.76 -15.50
C TYR A 344 -36.23 17.62 -14.47
N ASN A 345 -36.44 16.38 -14.95
CA ASN A 345 -36.60 15.18 -14.13
C ASN A 345 -35.28 14.41 -13.91
N LEU A 346 -34.25 14.66 -14.73
CA LEU A 346 -32.93 14.06 -14.52
C LEU A 346 -32.25 14.60 -13.25
N PRO A 347 -31.61 13.73 -12.43
CA PRO A 347 -30.87 14.14 -11.25
C PRO A 347 -29.76 15.15 -11.58
N ARG A 348 -29.50 16.09 -10.67
CA ARG A 348 -28.44 17.10 -10.86
C ARG A 348 -27.05 16.48 -10.99
N GLN A 349 -26.81 15.31 -10.37
CA GLN A 349 -25.55 14.56 -10.46
C GLN A 349 -25.28 14.06 -11.89
N VAL A 350 -26.27 13.42 -12.52
CA VAL A 350 -26.19 12.94 -13.92
C VAL A 350 -25.81 14.07 -14.87
N LEU A 351 -26.43 15.25 -14.74
CA LEU A 351 -26.11 16.40 -15.60
C LEU A 351 -24.73 17.01 -15.32
N ALA A 352 -24.28 17.02 -14.06
CA ALA A 352 -22.99 17.58 -13.68
C ALA A 352 -21.78 16.73 -14.11
N GLU A 353 -21.91 15.39 -14.12
CA GLU A 353 -20.84 14.48 -14.55
C GLU A 353 -20.85 14.18 -16.07
N SER A 354 -21.87 14.62 -16.81
CA SER A 354 -22.03 14.34 -18.26
C SER A 354 -21.48 15.48 -19.13
N LYS A 355 -20.78 15.12 -20.23
CA LYS A 355 -20.38 16.07 -21.28
C LYS A 355 -20.86 15.65 -22.66
N GLY A 356 -21.22 16.61 -23.53
CA GLY A 356 -22.01 16.34 -24.74
C GLY A 356 -21.60 17.07 -26.03
N VAL A 357 -21.80 16.40 -27.18
CA VAL A 357 -21.63 16.92 -28.55
C VAL A 357 -22.85 16.60 -29.38
N LEU A 358 -23.42 17.61 -29.99
CA LEU A 358 -24.30 17.41 -31.14
C LEU A 358 -23.46 17.16 -32.40
N THR A 359 -23.63 15.98 -33.00
CA THR A 359 -23.17 15.60 -34.35
C THR A 359 -24.38 15.40 -35.26
N GLU A 360 -24.14 15.16 -36.55
CA GLU A 360 -25.19 14.81 -37.52
C GLU A 360 -25.92 13.51 -37.11
N ALA A 361 -25.18 12.53 -36.58
CA ALA A 361 -25.72 11.29 -36.03
C ALA A 361 -26.52 11.47 -34.71
N GLY A 362 -26.46 12.64 -34.06
CA GLY A 362 -27.14 12.92 -32.79
C GLY A 362 -26.23 13.49 -31.70
N LEU A 363 -26.79 13.62 -30.50
CA LEU A 363 -26.10 14.06 -29.30
C LEU A 363 -25.35 12.87 -28.66
N PHE A 364 -24.03 12.80 -28.87
CA PHE A 364 -23.20 11.93 -28.03
C PHE A 364 -23.01 12.58 -26.66
N ILE A 365 -23.17 11.78 -25.61
CA ILE A 365 -22.92 12.13 -24.22
C ILE A 365 -21.94 11.10 -23.67
N ILE A 366 -20.81 11.53 -23.12
CA ILE A 366 -19.96 10.65 -22.29
C ILE A 366 -20.30 10.95 -20.84
N SER A 367 -20.57 9.90 -20.08
CA SER A 367 -20.87 9.96 -18.66
C SER A 367 -20.42 8.66 -17.96
N PRO A 368 -19.10 8.49 -17.69
CA PRO A 368 -18.48 7.21 -17.28
C PRO A 368 -18.81 6.69 -15.87
N ARG A 369 -19.93 7.15 -15.29
CA ARG A 369 -20.63 6.55 -14.13
C ARG A 369 -22.14 6.61 -14.32
N GLU A 370 -22.64 7.69 -14.93
CA GLU A 370 -24.07 8.01 -14.96
C GLU A 370 -24.71 7.82 -16.36
N ALA A 371 -23.98 7.33 -17.37
CA ALA A 371 -24.51 7.11 -18.72
C ALA A 371 -25.67 6.11 -18.75
N ALA A 372 -25.65 5.11 -17.85
CA ALA A 372 -26.75 4.17 -17.64
C ALA A 372 -28.02 4.81 -17.04
N HIS A 373 -27.95 6.03 -16.50
CA HIS A 373 -29.10 6.78 -16.00
C HIS A 373 -29.77 7.64 -17.08
N TRP A 374 -29.23 7.69 -18.30
CA TRP A 374 -29.93 8.29 -19.43
C TRP A 374 -31.03 7.35 -19.94
N PRO A 375 -32.27 7.83 -20.09
CA PRO A 375 -33.43 6.97 -20.36
C PRO A 375 -33.47 6.37 -21.78
N MET A 376 -32.59 6.80 -22.69
CA MET A 376 -32.53 6.33 -24.08
C MET A 376 -31.25 6.72 -24.79
N GLY A 377 -30.92 5.94 -25.82
CA GLY A 377 -29.83 6.16 -26.78
C GLY A 377 -29.19 4.83 -27.18
N HIS A 378 -28.21 4.88 -28.08
CA HIS A 378 -27.30 3.76 -28.33
C HIS A 378 -26.15 3.84 -27.34
N PHE A 379 -25.87 2.74 -26.64
CA PHE A 379 -24.90 2.72 -25.55
C PHE A 379 -23.54 2.25 -26.05
N PHE A 380 -22.46 2.85 -25.52
CA PHE A 380 -21.09 2.50 -25.84
C PHE A 380 -20.28 2.25 -24.56
N GLN A 381 -19.29 1.38 -24.67
CA GLN A 381 -18.29 1.10 -23.64
C GLN A 381 -16.91 1.59 -24.09
N LEU A 382 -16.12 2.12 -23.16
CA LEU A 382 -14.72 2.46 -23.39
C LEU A 382 -13.87 1.19 -23.30
N VAL A 383 -13.09 0.90 -24.34
CA VAL A 383 -12.19 -0.28 -24.39
C VAL A 383 -10.75 0.09 -24.04
N GLY A 384 -10.39 1.35 -24.22
CA GLY A 384 -9.10 1.95 -23.84
C GLY A 384 -8.67 3.03 -24.85
N ALA A 385 -7.73 3.89 -24.47
CA ALA A 385 -7.17 4.95 -25.33
C ALA A 385 -8.21 5.84 -26.06
N ASP A 386 -9.36 6.09 -25.41
CA ASP A 386 -10.53 6.77 -25.99
C ASP A 386 -11.15 6.08 -27.23
N VAL A 387 -10.99 4.76 -27.38
CA VAL A 387 -11.70 3.92 -28.35
C VAL A 387 -12.95 3.33 -27.69
N TYR A 388 -14.11 3.69 -28.23
CA TYR A 388 -15.44 3.30 -27.79
C TYR A 388 -16.03 2.28 -28.76
N LEU A 389 -16.52 1.16 -28.21
CA LEU A 389 -17.29 0.17 -28.95
C LEU A 389 -18.76 0.18 -28.53
N PRO A 390 -19.69 -0.33 -29.36
CA PRO A 390 -21.07 -0.48 -28.94
C PRO A 390 -21.15 -1.40 -27.71
N TRP A 391 -22.09 -1.12 -26.82
CA TRP A 391 -22.21 -1.83 -25.55
C TRP A 391 -22.47 -3.31 -25.79
N GLY A 392 -21.59 -4.17 -25.26
CA GLY A 392 -21.63 -5.60 -25.52
C GLY A 392 -20.95 -6.06 -26.81
N TYR A 393 -20.07 -5.26 -27.44
CA TYR A 393 -19.23 -5.68 -28.57
C TYR A 393 -17.74 -5.65 -28.24
N HIS A 394 -16.93 -6.50 -28.88
CA HIS A 394 -15.48 -6.53 -28.72
C HIS A 394 -14.74 -6.96 -30.00
N TRP A 395 -13.47 -6.55 -30.10
CA TRP A 395 -12.58 -6.91 -31.19
C TRP A 395 -12.14 -8.38 -31.15
N VAL A 396 -12.19 -9.04 -32.31
CA VAL A 396 -11.57 -10.34 -32.58
C VAL A 396 -10.70 -10.23 -33.83
N PRO A 397 -9.37 -10.48 -33.76
CA PRO A 397 -8.61 -10.81 -32.56
C PRO A 397 -8.56 -9.65 -31.56
N ARG A 398 -8.15 -9.94 -30.32
CA ARG A 398 -7.95 -8.90 -29.30
C ARG A 398 -6.71 -8.08 -29.61
N VAL A 399 -6.92 -6.89 -30.13
CA VAL A 399 -5.87 -5.88 -30.38
C VAL A 399 -5.86 -4.88 -29.23
N SER A 400 -4.68 -4.39 -28.82
CA SER A 400 -4.60 -3.30 -27.84
C SER A 400 -5.25 -2.04 -28.43
N PRO A 401 -6.07 -1.29 -27.68
CA PRO A 401 -6.61 -0.01 -28.17
C PRO A 401 -5.53 0.99 -28.58
N GLU A 402 -4.35 0.90 -27.96
CA GLU A 402 -3.16 1.69 -28.33
C GLU A 402 -2.60 1.25 -29.71
N ASP A 403 -2.48 -0.06 -29.95
CA ASP A 403 -2.04 -0.60 -31.24
C ASP A 403 -3.04 -0.31 -32.37
N PHE A 404 -4.35 -0.36 -32.06
CA PHE A 404 -5.43 -0.01 -32.98
C PHE A 404 -5.42 1.49 -33.34
N ARG A 405 -5.07 2.38 -32.40
CA ARG A 405 -4.85 3.80 -32.72
C ARG A 405 -3.60 4.01 -33.56
N ALA A 406 -2.52 3.30 -33.24
CA ALA A 406 -1.27 3.39 -33.98
C ALA A 406 -1.44 2.90 -35.43
N SER A 407 -2.24 1.86 -35.68
CA SER A 407 -2.56 1.40 -37.04
C SER A 407 -3.44 2.38 -37.84
N LEU A 408 -4.18 3.26 -37.16
CA LEU A 408 -5.02 4.29 -37.77
C LEU A 408 -4.37 5.70 -37.79
N ASP A 409 -3.13 5.85 -37.32
CA ASP A 409 -2.39 7.13 -37.23
C ASP A 409 -3.16 8.26 -36.48
N ILE A 410 -3.91 7.89 -35.43
CA ILE A 410 -4.78 8.83 -34.69
C ILE A 410 -4.02 9.50 -33.54
N ASP A 411 -3.95 10.83 -33.56
CA ASP A 411 -3.41 11.67 -32.47
C ASP A 411 -4.30 11.62 -31.20
N ASP A 412 -3.69 11.63 -30.02
CA ASP A 412 -4.34 11.48 -28.70
C ASP A 412 -5.36 12.59 -28.39
N ALA A 413 -5.38 13.64 -29.20
CA ALA A 413 -6.42 14.66 -29.23
C ALA A 413 -7.81 14.14 -29.66
N PHE A 414 -7.97 12.90 -30.14
CA PHE A 414 -9.25 12.36 -30.65
C PHE A 414 -9.78 11.14 -29.89
N CYS A 415 -11.11 11.09 -29.74
CA CYS A 415 -11.85 9.90 -29.31
C CYS A 415 -12.44 9.20 -30.54
N CYS A 416 -12.38 7.87 -30.56
CA CYS A 416 -12.82 7.02 -31.66
C CYS A 416 -14.08 6.26 -31.24
N PHE A 417 -15.16 6.36 -32.01
CA PHE A 417 -16.42 5.65 -31.77
C PHE A 417 -16.68 4.70 -32.92
N VAL A 418 -16.67 3.40 -32.66
CA VAL A 418 -17.01 2.40 -33.67
C VAL A 418 -18.46 2.00 -33.51
N SER A 419 -19.22 2.01 -34.61
CA SER A 419 -20.63 1.62 -34.63
C SER A 419 -20.78 0.09 -34.71
N GLU A 420 -22.02 -0.42 -34.61
CA GLU A 420 -22.30 -1.85 -34.86
C GLU A 420 -22.02 -2.24 -36.32
N ASP A 421 -22.18 -1.30 -37.26
CA ASP A 421 -21.84 -1.44 -38.69
C ASP A 421 -20.33 -1.24 -38.98
N GLU A 422 -19.46 -1.39 -37.97
CA GLU A 422 -18.00 -1.21 -38.02
C GLU A 422 -17.49 0.19 -38.46
N SER A 423 -18.40 1.14 -38.74
CA SER A 423 -18.06 2.53 -39.11
C SER A 423 -17.41 3.31 -37.95
N ILE A 424 -16.37 4.08 -38.26
CA ILE A 424 -15.53 4.78 -37.26
C ILE A 424 -15.75 6.29 -37.27
N GLN A 425 -16.24 6.84 -36.16
CA GLN A 425 -16.42 8.28 -35.95
C GLN A 425 -15.34 8.85 -35.03
N LEU A 426 -14.44 9.66 -35.58
CA LEU A 426 -13.38 10.36 -34.86
C LEU A 426 -13.85 11.75 -34.40
N ILE A 427 -13.88 12.00 -33.10
CA ILE A 427 -14.35 13.27 -32.54
C ILE A 427 -13.31 13.80 -31.54
N ALA A 428 -12.78 15.01 -31.78
CA ALA A 428 -11.69 15.52 -30.94
C ALA A 428 -12.06 15.80 -29.48
N LYS A 429 -11.05 16.14 -28.68
CA LYS A 429 -11.09 16.49 -27.25
C LYS A 429 -11.17 18.02 -26.96
N LYS A 430 -11.56 18.91 -27.93
CA LYS A 430 -11.54 20.43 -27.83
C LYS A 430 -12.85 21.36 -27.88
N ASN A 431 -14.11 20.89 -28.08
CA ASN A 431 -15.44 21.56 -28.30
C ASN A 431 -16.86 20.86 -27.86
N PHE A 432 -16.94 19.81 -26.99
CA PHE A 432 -18.03 18.97 -26.36
C PHE A 432 -18.12 19.29 -24.87
N GLU A 433 -19.27 19.74 -24.42
CA GLU A 433 -19.31 20.72 -23.33
C GLU A 433 -20.04 20.17 -22.11
N GLU A 434 -19.83 20.81 -20.96
CA GLU A 434 -20.52 20.42 -19.72
C GLU A 434 -22.02 20.65 -19.88
N LEU A 435 -22.81 19.59 -19.67
CA LEU A 435 -24.25 19.58 -19.97
C LEU A 435 -25.06 20.33 -18.92
N SER A 436 -24.98 21.66 -18.96
CA SER A 436 -25.83 22.54 -18.18
C SER A 436 -27.24 22.64 -18.76
N ARG A 437 -28.24 22.89 -17.90
CA ARG A 437 -29.66 23.03 -18.30
C ARG A 437 -29.90 24.18 -19.29
N SER A 438 -28.98 25.15 -19.36
CA SER A 438 -28.98 26.26 -20.32
C SER A 438 -28.50 25.88 -21.72
N VAL A 439 -27.68 24.83 -21.87
CA VAL A 439 -27.09 24.41 -23.16
C VAL A 439 -28.09 23.63 -24.03
N LEU A 440 -29.20 23.17 -23.47
CA LEU A 440 -30.18 22.29 -24.15
C LEU A 440 -31.53 22.97 -24.44
N ALA A 441 -31.62 24.29 -24.30
CA ALA A 441 -32.73 25.10 -24.85
C ALA A 441 -32.70 25.03 -26.41
N PRO A 442 -33.80 25.34 -27.13
CA PRO A 442 -34.06 24.75 -28.45
C PRO A 442 -33.00 25.10 -29.50
N PHE A 443 -32.26 24.08 -29.95
CA PHE A 443 -31.38 24.18 -31.10
C PHE A 443 -32.20 24.21 -32.39
N THR A 444 -32.05 25.29 -33.15
CA THR A 444 -32.48 25.33 -34.55
C THR A 444 -31.60 24.38 -35.35
N VAL A 445 -32.19 23.28 -35.85
CA VAL A 445 -31.49 22.32 -36.73
C VAL A 445 -31.19 23.01 -38.05
N GLN A 446 -29.90 23.19 -38.37
CA GLN A 446 -29.46 23.41 -39.74
C GLN A 446 -29.08 22.06 -40.34
N HIS A 447 -29.86 21.62 -41.32
CA HIS A 447 -29.61 20.43 -42.12
C HIS A 447 -28.31 20.56 -42.92
N LEU A 448 -27.62 19.43 -43.09
CA LEU A 448 -26.77 19.12 -44.25
C LEU A 448 -26.73 17.58 -44.44
N GLU A 449 -26.30 17.14 -45.62
CA GLU A 449 -26.76 15.89 -46.24
C GLU A 449 -25.79 14.70 -46.05
N LEU A 450 -26.36 13.49 -45.99
CA LEU A 450 -25.66 12.21 -45.91
C LEU A 450 -25.27 11.70 -47.31
N MET A 451 -24.10 11.05 -47.41
CA MET A 451 -23.82 10.06 -48.47
C MET A 451 -23.32 8.77 -47.86
N SER A 452 -23.95 7.65 -48.22
CA SER A 452 -23.61 6.28 -47.84
C SER A 452 -22.82 5.58 -48.94
N LEU A 453 -21.98 4.60 -48.60
CA LEU A 453 -21.43 3.64 -49.55
C LEU A 453 -21.36 2.22 -48.95
N ASP A 454 -22.05 1.28 -49.62
CA ASP A 454 -21.78 -0.15 -49.54
C ASP A 454 -20.49 -0.49 -50.31
N GLU A 455 -19.76 -1.53 -49.89
CA GLU A 455 -19.47 -2.71 -50.73
C GLU A 455 -18.67 -3.77 -49.96
N ARG A 456 -19.03 -5.06 -50.15
CA ARG A 456 -18.35 -6.22 -49.53
C ARG A 456 -17.38 -6.85 -50.53
N THR A 457 -16.27 -7.41 -50.03
CA THR A 457 -15.43 -8.34 -50.81
C THR A 457 -15.02 -9.56 -49.97
N GLU A 458 -15.23 -10.75 -50.52
CA GLU A 458 -14.88 -12.03 -49.87
C GLU A 458 -13.38 -12.36 -50.06
N VAL A 459 -12.75 -12.99 -49.06
CA VAL A 459 -11.37 -13.50 -49.14
C VAL A 459 -11.30 -14.89 -48.50
N ASN A 460 -10.62 -15.83 -49.18
CA ASN A 460 -10.57 -17.26 -48.84
C ASN A 460 -9.75 -17.58 -47.57
N GLU A 461 -10.17 -18.63 -46.84
CA GLU A 461 -9.49 -19.16 -45.65
C GLU A 461 -8.21 -19.97 -46.00
N PRO A 462 -7.11 -19.84 -45.23
CA PRO A 462 -5.94 -20.71 -45.36
C PRO A 462 -5.98 -21.94 -44.41
N GLU A 463 -5.74 -23.15 -44.95
CA GLU A 463 -5.56 -24.36 -44.13
C GLU A 463 -4.22 -24.36 -43.37
N ILE A 464 -4.25 -24.76 -42.08
CA ILE A 464 -3.05 -24.92 -41.24
C ILE A 464 -2.90 -26.39 -40.85
N ALA A 465 -1.81 -27.04 -41.30
CA ALA A 465 -1.46 -28.41 -40.93
C ALA A 465 -0.51 -28.44 -39.71
N HIS A 466 -0.85 -29.20 -38.67
CA HIS A 466 -0.04 -29.32 -37.46
C HIS A 466 0.94 -30.51 -37.50
N LEU A 467 2.23 -30.24 -37.27
CA LEU A 467 3.24 -31.27 -36.96
C LEU A 467 3.29 -31.55 -35.45
N PRO A 468 3.39 -32.82 -35.01
CA PRO A 468 3.36 -33.15 -33.59
C PRO A 468 4.75 -33.04 -32.94
N GLN A 469 4.96 -32.05 -32.08
CA GLN A 469 6.18 -31.99 -31.24
C GLN A 469 5.89 -31.77 -29.74
N SER A 470 6.18 -32.83 -28.98
CA SER A 470 6.70 -32.90 -27.60
C SER A 470 6.19 -31.94 -26.51
N ARG A 471 5.64 -32.56 -25.46
CA ARG A 471 5.27 -32.03 -24.14
C ARG A 471 6.28 -31.02 -23.54
N PHE A 472 5.75 -29.91 -23.02
CA PHE A 472 6.49 -28.88 -22.29
C PHE A 472 7.18 -29.40 -21.02
N VAL A 473 8.40 -28.92 -20.77
CA VAL A 473 9.22 -29.24 -19.59
C VAL A 473 9.12 -28.11 -18.56
N LEU A 474 8.19 -28.21 -17.61
CA LEU A 474 8.06 -27.24 -16.50
C LEU A 474 7.90 -27.86 -15.10
N TRP A 475 8.18 -29.17 -14.96
CA TRP A 475 8.12 -29.87 -13.68
C TRP A 475 9.39 -30.70 -13.43
N ARG A 476 10.41 -30.06 -12.86
CA ARG A 476 11.55 -30.71 -12.18
C ARG A 476 11.55 -30.29 -10.72
N GLY A 477 11.16 -31.18 -9.81
CA GLY A 477 11.26 -30.92 -8.37
C GLY A 477 10.45 -31.86 -7.48
N MET A 478 9.22 -32.21 -7.88
CA MET A 478 8.37 -33.14 -7.12
C MET A 478 8.61 -34.59 -7.57
N LYS A 479 9.09 -35.43 -6.65
CA LYS A 479 8.95 -36.88 -6.76
C LYS A 479 7.52 -37.24 -6.36
N TRP A 480 6.67 -37.53 -7.34
CA TRP A 480 5.37 -38.17 -7.09
C TRP A 480 5.60 -39.68 -7.00
N ASP A 481 5.13 -40.32 -5.94
CA ASP A 481 5.23 -41.77 -5.77
C ASP A 481 4.06 -42.43 -6.52
N ASN A 482 4.36 -43.07 -7.66
CA ASN A 482 3.34 -43.59 -8.59
C ASN A 482 2.70 -44.89 -8.09
N LYS A 483 1.82 -44.79 -7.09
CA LYS A 483 0.98 -45.92 -6.65
C LYS A 483 -0.53 -45.72 -6.74
N GLU A 484 -1.02 -44.50 -6.91
CA GLU A 484 -2.45 -44.23 -7.06
C GLU A 484 -2.72 -43.27 -8.22
N ALA A 485 -2.86 -43.85 -9.42
CA ALA A 485 -3.52 -43.18 -10.54
C ALA A 485 -5.00 -43.57 -10.53
N PRO A 486 -5.95 -42.61 -10.53
CA PRO A 486 -7.37 -42.94 -10.59
C PRO A 486 -7.74 -43.54 -11.96
N PRO A 487 -8.73 -44.46 -12.02
CA PRO A 487 -9.14 -45.10 -13.27
C PRO A 487 -9.75 -44.08 -14.25
N ALA A 488 -9.48 -44.28 -15.54
CA ALA A 488 -10.00 -43.42 -16.60
C ALA A 488 -11.53 -43.48 -16.70
N LEU A 489 -12.14 -42.34 -17.02
CA LEU A 489 -13.57 -42.25 -17.33
C LEU A 489 -13.88 -43.00 -18.64
N PRO A 490 -14.99 -43.76 -18.72
CA PRO A 490 -15.34 -44.52 -19.90
C PRO A 490 -15.77 -43.62 -21.07
N GLU A 491 -15.39 -44.03 -22.28
CA GLU A 491 -15.77 -43.36 -23.53
C GLU A 491 -17.29 -43.41 -23.74
N LYS A 492 -17.90 -42.27 -24.10
CA LYS A 492 -19.30 -42.24 -24.53
C LYS A 492 -19.39 -42.57 -26.02
N THR A 493 -19.72 -43.82 -26.33
CA THR A 493 -20.14 -44.24 -27.67
C THR A 493 -21.46 -43.57 -28.08
N LYS A 494 -21.61 -43.41 -29.40
CA LYS A 494 -22.77 -42.77 -30.05
C LYS A 494 -24.04 -43.61 -29.96
N THR A 495 -25.18 -42.91 -30.04
CA THR A 495 -26.48 -43.33 -30.62
C THR A 495 -27.05 -44.71 -30.28
N GLU A 496 -28.26 -44.72 -29.70
CA GLU A 496 -29.44 -45.17 -30.47
C GLU A 496 -30.75 -44.66 -29.82
N SER A 497 -31.76 -44.44 -30.67
CA SER A 497 -33.12 -44.01 -30.28
C SER A 497 -33.99 -45.21 -29.92
N PRO A 498 -35.09 -45.02 -29.18
CA PRO A 498 -36.27 -45.84 -29.38
C PRO A 498 -37.49 -45.01 -29.78
N SER A 499 -38.20 -45.53 -30.79
CA SER A 499 -39.50 -45.05 -31.26
C SER A 499 -40.66 -45.50 -30.36
N ASN A 500 -41.82 -44.85 -30.55
CA ASN A 500 -43.15 -45.21 -30.02
C ASN A 500 -43.46 -46.73 -29.98
N GLY A 501 -44.27 -47.14 -29.00
CA GLY A 501 -44.94 -48.44 -28.97
C GLY A 501 -45.84 -48.62 -27.75
N ASP A 502 -47.15 -48.73 -27.96
CA ASP A 502 -48.20 -48.76 -26.92
C ASP A 502 -48.30 -50.07 -26.09
N SER A 503 -49.05 -49.95 -24.99
CA SER A 503 -50.09 -50.89 -24.51
C SER A 503 -49.81 -51.88 -23.36
N ASN A 504 -50.87 -52.01 -22.54
CA ASN A 504 -51.25 -53.06 -21.58
C ASN A 504 -50.48 -53.17 -20.24
N GLY A 505 -51.24 -53.02 -19.15
CA GLY A 505 -50.82 -53.17 -17.76
C GLY A 505 -51.79 -52.48 -16.81
#